data_AF-A0A3C1X6L8-F1
#
_entry.id   AF-A0A3C1X6L8-F1
#
_cell.length_a   1.000
_cell.length_b   1.000
_cell.length_c   1.000
_cell.angle_alpha   90.00
_cell.angle_beta   90.00
_cell.angle_gamma   90.00
#
_symmetry.space_group_name_H-M   'P 1'
#
loop_
_entity.id
_entity.type
_entity.pdbx_description
1 polymer ?
#
loop_
_entity_poly.entity_id
_entity_poly.type
_entity_poly.pdbx_seq_one_letter_code
_entity_poly.pdbx_strand_id
1 'polypeptide(L)'
;NRDGSVAETSTSSICVVRHNRVATPAADVLASLSSRLVETLCEQSGIPFERRRIDPAELADADEIFLTSSPSCLLPVLSVDNQQTRLSPGQGPVFRQLLQQWSLAAGVDLEQQMLQTASRSISH
;
A
#
# COMPACT_ATOMS: atom_id res chain seq x y z
N ASN A 1 3.81 26.75 -0.65
CA ASN A 1 2.88 26.89 -1.78
C ASN A 1 2.80 25.52 -2.45
N ARG A 2 1.71 24.78 -2.22
CA ARG A 2 1.20 23.66 -3.04
C ARG A 2 2.23 22.73 -3.70
N ASP A 3 2.99 21.99 -2.89
CA ASP A 3 3.64 20.78 -3.39
C ASP A 3 2.66 19.63 -3.21
N GLY A 4 2.01 19.22 -4.31
CA GLY A 4 1.19 18.01 -4.40
C GLY A 4 2.02 16.73 -4.28
N SER A 5 3.09 16.76 -3.49
CA SER A 5 3.82 15.59 -3.07
C SER A 5 2.93 14.85 -2.07
N VAL A 6 2.41 13.71 -2.50
CA VAL A 6 1.85 12.64 -1.67
C VAL A 6 2.90 12.24 -0.64
N ALA A 7 3.06 13.04 0.41
CA ALA A 7 4.17 12.96 1.37
C ALA A 7 3.75 13.31 2.81
N GLU A 8 2.47 13.59 3.08
CA GLU A 8 2.00 13.88 4.43
C GLU A 8 1.32 12.69 5.09
N THR A 9 2.08 11.58 5.20
CA THR A 9 1.97 10.66 6.34
C THR A 9 3.38 10.13 6.61
N SER A 10 4.11 10.81 7.51
CA SER A 10 5.53 10.62 7.84
C SER A 10 5.93 9.25 8.43
N THR A 11 5.11 8.20 8.26
CA THR A 11 5.35 6.84 8.79
C THR A 11 4.95 5.71 7.83
N SER A 12 4.49 6.04 6.61
CA SER A 12 3.92 5.06 5.67
C SER A 12 4.58 5.14 4.30
N SER A 13 4.94 4.00 3.72
CA SER A 13 5.44 3.90 2.34
C SER A 13 4.30 3.60 1.38
N ILE A 14 4.27 4.25 0.23
CA ILE A 14 3.27 4.01 -0.82
C ILE A 14 3.69 2.86 -1.75
N CYS A 15 2.74 2.00 -2.08
CA CYS A 15 2.86 0.93 -3.04
C CYS A 15 1.76 1.04 -4.08
N VAL A 16 2.13 0.87 -5.33
CA VAL A 16 1.25 1.03 -6.50
C VAL A 16 1.24 -0.28 -7.26
N VAL A 17 0.05 -0.76 -7.59
CA VAL A 17 -0.14 -1.96 -8.39
C VAL A 17 -0.59 -1.58 -9.78
N ARG A 18 0.11 -2.11 -10.77
CA ARG A 18 -0.30 -1.99 -12.17
C ARG A 18 0.04 -3.27 -12.92
N HIS A 19 -0.94 -3.85 -13.62
CA HIS A 19 -0.77 -5.10 -14.36
C HIS A 19 -0.17 -6.23 -13.50
N ASN A 20 -0.66 -6.39 -12.26
CA ASN A 20 -0.17 -7.39 -11.30
C ASN A 20 1.32 -7.24 -10.93
N ARG A 21 1.85 -6.01 -10.94
CA ARG A 21 3.21 -5.67 -10.49
C ARG A 21 3.13 -4.59 -9.44
N VAL A 22 3.96 -4.70 -8.41
CA VAL A 22 4.04 -3.73 -7.31
C VAL A 22 5.23 -2.82 -7.52
N ALA A 23 5.02 -1.52 -7.51
CA ALA A 23 6.06 -0.51 -7.53
C ALA A 23 6.02 0.32 -6.25
N THR A 24 7.18 0.67 -5.70
CA THR A 24 7.30 1.60 -4.57
C THR A 24 8.39 2.65 -4.84
N PRO A 25 8.27 3.89 -4.32
CA PRO A 25 9.27 4.93 -4.50
C PRO A 25 10.64 4.51 -3.96
N ALA A 26 11.68 4.58 -4.80
CA ALA A 26 13.05 4.29 -4.38
C ALA A 26 13.60 5.30 -3.33
N ALA A 27 13.01 6.49 -3.26
CA ALA A 27 13.43 7.59 -2.37
C ALA A 27 12.67 7.62 -1.03
N ASP A 28 11.83 6.62 -0.73
CA ASP A 28 11.06 6.58 0.50
C ASP A 28 11.99 6.43 1.72
N VAL A 29 12.11 7.50 2.52
CA VAL A 29 13.08 7.68 3.61
C VAL A 29 12.92 6.66 4.77
N LEU A 30 11.83 5.90 4.81
CA LEU A 30 11.53 4.89 5.83
C LEU A 30 11.64 3.44 5.31
N ALA A 31 12.50 3.23 4.31
CA ALA A 31 12.80 1.98 3.63
C ALA A 31 13.30 0.78 4.48
N SER A 32 13.27 0.82 5.82
CA SER A 32 14.08 -0.13 6.59
C SER A 32 13.39 -1.46 6.95
N LEU A 33 12.07 -1.52 7.11
CA LEU A 33 11.40 -2.78 7.52
C LEU A 33 10.14 -3.12 6.73
N SER A 34 9.18 -2.20 6.64
CA SER A 34 7.87 -2.49 6.03
C SER A 34 7.96 -2.70 4.52
N SER A 35 8.73 -1.87 3.80
CA SER A 35 8.93 -2.04 2.35
C SER A 35 9.75 -3.29 2.00
N ARG A 36 10.66 -3.74 2.89
CA ARG A 36 11.37 -5.02 2.76
C ARG A 36 10.44 -6.20 2.98
N LEU A 37 9.50 -6.06 3.92
CA LEU A 37 8.48 -7.07 4.16
C LEU A 37 7.55 -7.18 2.95
N VAL A 38 7.09 -6.06 2.38
CA VAL A 38 6.28 -6.08 1.15
C VAL A 38 7.05 -6.72 -0.01
N GLU A 39 8.33 -6.39 -0.19
CA GLU A 39 9.18 -7.06 -1.19
C GLU A 39 9.22 -8.57 -0.95
N THR A 40 9.50 -9.01 0.29
CA THR A 40 9.55 -10.43 0.65
C THR A 40 8.22 -11.13 0.38
N LEU A 41 7.10 -10.50 0.72
CA LEU A 41 5.76 -11.05 0.45
C LEU A 41 5.46 -11.13 -1.05
N CYS A 42 5.91 -10.13 -1.82
CA CYS A 42 5.79 -10.15 -3.28
C CYS A 42 6.60 -11.29 -3.88
N GLU A 43 7.85 -11.47 -3.43
CA GLU A 43 8.71 -12.59 -3.85
C GLU A 43 8.07 -13.94 -3.51
N GLN A 44 7.56 -14.11 -2.29
CA GLN A 44 6.86 -15.33 -1.86
C GLN A 44 5.57 -15.60 -2.65
N SER A 45 4.89 -14.53 -3.08
CA SER A 45 3.65 -14.61 -3.87
C SER A 45 3.89 -14.72 -5.37
N GLY A 46 5.14 -14.66 -5.85
CA GLY A 46 5.46 -14.60 -7.27
C GLY A 46 5.01 -13.32 -7.97
N ILE A 47 4.86 -12.23 -7.22
CA ILE A 47 4.43 -10.92 -7.72
C ILE A 47 5.67 -10.09 -8.04
N PRO A 48 5.83 -9.59 -9.27
CA PRO A 48 6.96 -8.72 -9.61
C PRO A 48 6.94 -7.45 -8.76
N PHE A 49 8.06 -7.15 -8.12
CA PHE A 49 8.25 -5.98 -7.28
C PHE A 49 9.40 -5.11 -7.82
N GLU A 50 9.18 -3.79 -7.90
CA GLU A 50 10.20 -2.84 -8.34
C GLU A 50 10.29 -1.61 -7.42
N ARG A 51 11.52 -1.19 -7.13
CA ARG A 51 11.79 0.10 -6.48
C ARG A 51 12.19 1.11 -7.53
N ARG A 52 11.30 2.05 -7.84
CA ARG A 52 11.55 3.09 -8.84
C ARG A 52 10.85 4.39 -8.49
N ARG A 53 11.19 5.46 -9.18
CA ARG A 53 10.38 6.67 -9.13
C ARG A 53 8.99 6.36 -9.70
N ILE A 54 7.96 6.75 -8.98
CA ILE A 54 6.57 6.66 -9.41
C ILE A 54 6.14 8.07 -9.80
N ASP A 55 5.61 8.23 -11.00
CA ASP A 55 5.04 9.50 -11.43
C ASP A 55 3.62 9.66 -10.88
N PRO A 56 3.19 10.85 -10.43
CA PRO A 56 1.82 11.07 -10.00
C PRO A 56 0.77 10.70 -11.06
N ALA A 57 1.10 10.79 -12.36
CA ALA A 57 0.20 10.32 -13.42
C ALA A 57 -0.02 8.80 -13.38
N GLU A 58 0.94 8.01 -12.89
CA GLU A 58 0.78 6.57 -12.72
C GLU A 58 -0.15 6.22 -11.56
N LEU A 59 -0.22 7.07 -10.53
CA LEU A 59 -1.19 6.88 -9.44
C LEU A 59 -2.63 6.99 -9.96
N ALA A 60 -2.88 7.88 -10.92
CA ALA A 60 -4.20 8.02 -11.52
C ALA A 60 -4.61 6.80 -12.37
N ASP A 61 -3.65 6.10 -12.98
CA ASP A 61 -3.91 4.92 -13.82
C ASP A 61 -3.72 3.58 -13.08
N ALA A 62 -3.33 3.61 -11.80
CA ALA A 62 -3.07 2.41 -11.03
C ALA A 62 -4.33 1.54 -10.85
N ASP A 63 -4.13 0.23 -10.88
CA ASP A 63 -5.19 -0.75 -10.60
C ASP A 63 -5.51 -0.75 -9.10
N GLU A 64 -4.47 -0.75 -8.27
CA GLU A 64 -4.56 -0.70 -6.81
C GLU A 64 -3.48 0.23 -6.25
N ILE A 65 -3.78 0.88 -5.14
CA ILE A 65 -2.81 1.66 -4.39
C ILE A 65 -3.00 1.32 -2.92
N PHE A 66 -1.91 1.06 -2.22
CA PHE A 66 -1.93 0.79 -0.80
C PHE A 66 -0.72 1.41 -0.11
N LEU A 67 -0.90 1.74 1.17
CA LEU A 67 0.14 2.21 2.05
C LEU A 67 0.60 1.06 2.94
N THR A 68 1.88 1.05 3.27
CA THR A 68 2.44 0.14 4.28
C THR A 68 3.08 0.95 5.41
N SER A 69 2.75 0.63 6.66
CA SER A 69 3.36 1.26 7.83
C SER A 69 3.77 0.24 8.89
N SER A 70 4.88 0.54 9.57
CA SER A 70 5.45 -0.34 10.60
C SER A 70 4.55 -0.38 11.84
N PRO A 71 4.43 -1.53 12.54
CA PRO A 71 5.02 -2.84 12.22
C PRO A 71 4.08 -3.80 11.48
N SER A 72 2.85 -3.42 11.16
CA SER A 72 1.81 -4.39 10.75
C SER A 72 0.60 -3.75 10.06
N CYS A 73 0.80 -2.78 9.18
CA CYS A 73 -0.32 -2.13 8.51
C CYS A 73 -0.14 -2.18 6.99
N LEU A 74 -1.08 -2.85 6.31
CA LEU A 74 -1.40 -2.62 4.89
C LEU A 74 -2.73 -1.89 4.86
N LEU A 75 -2.73 -0.69 4.29
CA LEU A 75 -3.91 0.16 4.21
C LEU A 75 -4.27 0.42 2.76
N PRO A 76 -5.48 0.08 2.30
CA PRO A 76 -5.89 0.40 0.93
C PRO A 76 -6.10 1.91 0.80
N VAL A 77 -5.66 2.49 -0.31
CA VAL A 77 -5.91 3.90 -0.64
C VAL A 77 -7.18 4.00 -1.48
N LEU A 78 -8.10 4.83 -1.03
CA LEU A 78 -9.46 4.96 -1.61
C LEU A 78 -9.53 6.04 -2.68
N SER A 79 -8.65 7.02 -2.57
CA SER A 79 -8.56 8.15 -3.48
C SER A 79 -7.17 8.75 -3.45
N VAL A 80 -6.67 9.17 -4.63
CA VAL A 80 -5.45 9.96 -4.79
C VAL A 80 -5.83 11.23 -5.53
N ASP A 81 -5.42 12.41 -5.05
CA ASP A 81 -5.70 13.70 -5.68
C ASP A 81 -7.19 13.92 -6.06
N ASN A 82 -8.12 13.57 -5.15
CA ASN A 82 -9.57 13.60 -5.35
C ASN A 82 -10.09 12.71 -6.50
N GLN A 83 -9.29 11.81 -7.04
CA GLN A 83 -9.72 10.74 -7.95
C GLN A 83 -9.88 9.45 -7.16
N GLN A 84 -11.03 8.78 -7.31
CA GLN A 84 -11.22 7.44 -6.72
C GLN A 84 -10.30 6.44 -7.43
N THR A 85 -9.71 5.53 -6.65
CA THR A 85 -8.96 4.42 -7.21
C THR A 85 -9.91 3.50 -8.01
N ARG A 86 -9.38 2.81 -9.04
CA ARG A 86 -10.19 1.98 -9.94
C ARG A 86 -10.94 0.87 -9.21
N LEU A 87 -10.38 0.38 -8.10
CA LEU A 87 -10.94 -0.69 -7.30
C LEU A 87 -11.45 -0.16 -5.95
N SER A 88 -12.51 -0.79 -5.46
CA SER A 88 -13.04 -0.48 -4.13
C SER A 88 -12.00 -0.82 -3.04
N PRO A 89 -11.98 -0.07 -1.92
CA PRO A 89 -11.15 -0.33 -0.74
C PRO A 89 -10.91 -1.81 -0.46
N GLY A 90 -9.66 -2.25 -0.49
CA GLY A 90 -9.29 -3.61 -0.07
C GLY A 90 -9.85 -4.74 -0.93
N GLN A 91 -10.46 -4.46 -2.09
CA GLN A 91 -10.90 -5.48 -3.05
C GLN A 91 -9.84 -5.82 -4.09
N GLY A 92 -8.69 -5.18 -4.00
CA GLY A 92 -7.57 -5.44 -4.88
C GLY A 92 -7.03 -6.88 -4.73
N PRO A 93 -6.92 -7.67 -5.81
CA PRO A 93 -6.40 -9.04 -5.74
C PRO A 93 -4.97 -9.09 -5.21
N VAL A 94 -4.10 -8.15 -5.60
CA VAL A 94 -2.72 -8.09 -5.10
C VAL A 94 -2.70 -7.68 -3.63
N PHE A 95 -3.45 -6.65 -3.26
CA PHE A 95 -3.58 -6.22 -1.87
C PHE A 95 -4.06 -7.35 -0.96
N ARG A 96 -5.13 -8.06 -1.34
CA ARG A 96 -5.69 -9.18 -0.57
C ARG A 96 -4.70 -10.32 -0.43
N GLN A 97 -3.98 -10.65 -1.50
CA GLN A 97 -2.97 -11.70 -1.47
C GLN A 97 -1.82 -11.35 -0.52
N LEU A 98 -1.30 -10.12 -0.61
CA LEU A 98 -0.24 -9.64 0.29
C LEU A 98 -0.71 -9.58 1.75
N LEU A 99 -1.95 -9.14 2.01
CA LEU A 99 -2.53 -9.10 3.35
C LEU A 99 -2.65 -10.49 3.97
N GLN A 100 -3.10 -11.48 3.19
CA GLN A 100 -3.18 -12.87 3.63
C GLN A 100 -1.79 -13.45 3.94
N GLN A 101 -0.82 -13.24 3.06
CA GLN A 101 0.55 -13.71 3.28
C GLN A 101 1.20 -13.04 4.48
N TRP A 102 0.98 -11.74 4.69
CA TRP A 102 1.46 -11.06 5.89
C TRP A 102 0.79 -11.63 7.14
N SER A 103 -0.53 -11.82 7.13
CA SER A 103 -1.24 -12.39 8.29
C SER A 103 -0.66 -13.76 8.69
N LEU A 104 -0.34 -14.61 7.71
CA LEU A 104 0.35 -15.89 7.93
C LEU A 104 1.77 -15.71 8.47
N ALA A 105 2.56 -14.81 7.90
CA ALA A 105 3.95 -14.58 8.29
C ALA A 105 4.10 -13.94 9.68
N ALA A 106 3.19 -13.03 10.05
CA ALA A 106 3.21 -12.34 11.34
C ALA A 106 2.44 -13.09 12.44
N GLY A 107 1.67 -14.13 12.09
CA GLY A 107 0.85 -14.89 13.05
C GLY A 107 -0.28 -14.07 13.68
N VAL A 108 -0.71 -13.00 13.02
CA VAL A 108 -1.76 -12.07 13.50
C VAL A 108 -2.80 -11.85 12.40
N ASP A 109 -4.06 -11.68 12.78
CA ASP A 109 -5.17 -11.44 11.84
C ASP A 109 -5.23 -9.96 11.44
N LEU A 110 -4.42 -9.61 10.44
CA LEU A 110 -4.29 -8.24 9.96
C LEU A 110 -5.55 -7.74 9.26
N GLU A 111 -6.35 -8.65 8.68
CA GLU A 111 -7.63 -8.30 8.06
C GLU A 111 -8.61 -7.76 9.10
N GLN A 112 -8.71 -8.42 10.26
CA GLN A 112 -9.50 -7.93 11.39
C GLN A 112 -9.01 -6.59 11.93
N GLN A 113 -7.69 -6.38 12.03
CA GLN A 113 -7.13 -5.09 12.47
C GLN A 113 -7.43 -3.95 11.47
N MET A 114 -7.38 -4.24 10.17
CA MET A 114 -7.74 -3.29 9.13
C MET A 114 -9.22 -2.92 9.19
N LEU A 115 -10.13 -3.91 9.32
CA LEU A 115 -11.57 -3.67 9.45
C LEU A 115 -11.90 -2.82 10.69
N GLN A 116 -11.24 -3.09 11.82
CA GLN A 116 -11.40 -2.29 13.04
C GLN A 116 -10.87 -0.86 12.87
N THR A 117 -9.76 -0.67 12.17
CA THR A 117 -9.17 0.67 11.96
C THR A 117 -9.95 1.48 10.93
N ALA A 118 -10.43 0.86 9.85
CA ALA A 118 -11.32 1.47 8.88
C ALA A 118 -12.64 1.90 9.53
N SER A 119 -13.18 1.11 10.46
CA SER A 119 -14.38 1.47 11.24
C SER A 119 -14.16 2.59 12.28
N ARG A 120 -12.91 2.95 12.57
CA ARG A 120 -12.56 4.02 13.53
C ARG A 120 -12.35 5.39 12.91
N SER A 121 -12.38 5.51 11.57
CA SER A 121 -12.14 6.78 10.88
C SER A 121 -13.41 7.29 10.19
N ILE A 122 -14.21 8.06 10.92
CA ILE A 122 -14.49 9.50 10.72
C ILE A 122 -15.29 9.95 11.96
N SER A 123 -14.60 10.57 12.91
CA SER A 123 -15.19 11.54 13.83
C SER A 123 -14.10 12.54 14.13
N HIS A 124 -14.20 13.67 13.44
CA HIS A 124 -13.73 14.95 13.95
C HIS A 124 -14.96 15.71 14.40
#